data_AF-A0A1H8VVR2-F1
#
_entry.id   AF-A0A1H8VVR2-F1
#
_cell.length_a   1.000
_cell.length_b   1.000
_cell.length_c   1.000
_cell.angle_alpha   90.00
_cell.angle_beta   90.00
_cell.angle_gamma   90.00
#
_symmetry.space_group_name_H-M   'P 1'
#
loop_
_entity.id
_entity.type
_entity.pdbx_description
1 polymer ?
#
loop_
_entity_poly.entity_id
_entity_poly.type
_entity_poly.pdbx_seq_one_letter_code
_entity_poly.pdbx_strand_id
1 'polypeptide(L)'
;MNDDGSVIARRLAFLERELDRMGGGADDAEHDLRLNPTDGEASRRLEVIYALAGRTWAEIQELRARQPGRYAGIRYDRRADASASRARRQALG
;
A
#
# COMPACT_ATOMS: atom_id res chain seq x y z
N MET A 1 22.64 -12.68 -1.09
CA MET A 1 21.70 -12.01 -0.17
C MET A 1 20.44 -11.77 -1.00
N ASN A 2 19.28 -12.32 -0.62
CA ASN A 2 18.12 -12.49 -1.53
C ASN A 2 17.49 -11.15 -1.98
N ASP A 3 17.92 -10.65 -3.15
CA ASP A 3 17.41 -9.42 -3.76
C ASP A 3 15.92 -9.51 -4.11
N ASP A 4 15.44 -10.69 -4.54
CA ASP A 4 14.03 -10.92 -4.89
C ASP A 4 13.09 -10.78 -3.69
N GLY A 5 13.51 -11.25 -2.51
CA GLY A 5 12.74 -11.08 -1.27
C GLY A 5 12.61 -9.62 -0.86
N SER A 6 13.65 -8.82 -1.11
CA SER A 6 13.66 -7.37 -0.87
C SER A 6 12.72 -6.62 -1.83
N VAL A 7 12.70 -7.02 -3.11
CA VAL A 7 11.81 -6.43 -4.12
C VAL A 7 10.34 -6.73 -3.82
N ILE A 8 9.99 -7.97 -3.49
CA ILE A 8 8.60 -8.34 -3.14
C ILE A 8 8.15 -7.62 -1.87
N ALA A 9 9.00 -7.54 -0.83
CA ALA A 9 8.68 -6.82 0.40
C ALA A 9 8.43 -5.32 0.15
N ARG A 10 9.25 -4.69 -0.70
CA ARG A 10 9.05 -3.28 -1.09
C ARG A 10 7.76 -3.08 -1.88
N ARG A 11 7.44 -4.01 -2.79
CA ARG A 11 6.19 -3.97 -3.57
C ARG A 11 4.97 -4.13 -2.65
N LEU A 12 4.99 -5.08 -1.73
CA LEU A 12 3.94 -5.26 -0.73
C LEU A 12 3.73 -3.99 0.10
N ALA A 13 4.79 -3.42 0.67
CA ALA A 13 4.70 -2.20 1.47
C ALA A 13 4.22 -0.97 0.65
N PHE A 14 4.45 -0.96 -0.66
CA PHE A 14 3.89 0.05 -1.55
C PHE A 14 2.37 -0.14 -1.72
N LEU A 15 1.94 -1.35 -2.09
CA LEU A 15 0.53 -1.66 -2.32
C LEU A 15 -0.33 -1.51 -1.07
N GLU A 16 0.20 -1.88 0.11
CA GLU A 16 -0.47 -1.67 1.40
C GLU A 16 -0.71 -0.17 1.67
N ARG A 17 0.26 0.69 1.36
CA ARG A 17 0.09 2.16 1.47
C ARG A 17 -0.82 2.76 0.42
N GLU A 18 -0.94 2.14 -0.75
CA GLU A 18 -1.92 2.53 -1.76
C GLU A 18 -3.34 2.19 -1.29
N LEU A 19 -3.54 0.99 -0.70
CA LEU A 19 -4.82 0.63 -0.07
C LEU A 19 -5.22 1.60 1.04
N ASP A 20 -4.30 1.95 1.94
CA ASP A 20 -4.58 2.92 3.01
C ASP A 20 -5.03 4.28 2.45
N ARG A 21 -4.39 4.74 1.36
CA ARG A 21 -4.77 6.00 0.69
C ARG A 21 -6.13 5.91 0.00
N MET A 22 -6.42 4.77 -0.62
CA MET A 22 -7.75 4.52 -1.20
C MET A 22 -8.82 4.51 -0.12
N GLY A 23 -8.53 3.98 1.09
CA GLY A 23 -9.43 4.04 2.24
C GLY A 23 -9.80 5.48 2.60
N GLY A 24 -8.81 6.37 2.73
CA GLY A 24 -9.08 7.79 2.97
C GLY A 24 -9.92 8.45 1.87
N GLY A 25 -9.62 8.15 0.59
CA GLY A 25 -10.42 8.67 -0.53
C GLY A 25 -11.85 8.11 -0.58
N ALA A 26 -12.06 6.88 -0.12
CA ALA A 26 -13.39 6.29 0.01
C ALA A 26 -14.18 6.96 1.14
N ASP A 27 -13.55 7.19 2.30
CA ASP A 27 -14.17 7.89 3.43
C ASP A 27 -14.63 9.30 3.04
N ASP A 28 -13.79 10.03 2.28
CA ASP A 28 -14.12 11.36 1.75
C ASP A 28 -15.32 11.29 0.79
N ALA A 29 -15.31 10.37 -0.18
CA ALA A 29 -16.41 10.23 -1.15
C ALA A 29 -17.72 9.77 -0.47
N GLU A 30 -17.63 8.90 0.53
CA GLU A 30 -18.79 8.51 1.34
C GLU A 30 -19.31 9.68 2.19
N HIS A 31 -18.42 10.52 2.71
CA HIS A 31 -18.82 11.74 3.41
C HIS A 31 -19.59 12.68 2.48
N ASP A 32 -19.09 12.92 1.28
CA ASP A 32 -19.76 13.75 0.27
C ASP A 32 -21.15 13.19 -0.08
N LEU A 33 -21.28 11.87 -0.24
CA LEU A 33 -22.58 11.22 -0.49
C LEU A 33 -23.55 11.28 0.69
N ARG A 34 -23.05 11.29 1.94
CA ARG A 34 -23.90 11.52 3.12
C ARG A 34 -24.47 12.94 3.12
N LEU A 35 -23.71 13.93 2.63
CA LEU A 35 -24.15 15.31 2.50
C LEU A 35 -25.07 15.54 1.29
N ASN A 36 -24.75 14.89 0.17
CA ASN A 36 -25.53 14.92 -1.07
C ASN A 36 -25.65 13.51 -1.69
N PRO A 37 -26.72 12.76 -1.36
CA PRO A 37 -26.89 11.39 -1.85
C PRO A 37 -27.02 11.27 -3.38
N THR A 38 -27.28 12.37 -4.08
CA THR A 38 -27.43 12.41 -5.54
C THR A 38 -26.17 12.88 -6.27
N ASP A 39 -25.07 13.07 -5.54
CA ASP A 39 -23.78 13.43 -6.14
C ASP A 39 -23.25 12.28 -7.00
N GLY A 40 -23.40 12.43 -8.32
CA GLY A 40 -22.93 11.46 -9.30
C GLY A 40 -21.40 11.43 -9.43
N GLU A 41 -20.69 12.50 -9.07
CA GLU A 41 -19.23 12.51 -9.08
C GLU A 41 -18.69 11.72 -7.89
N ALA A 42 -19.21 11.99 -6.69
CA ALA A 42 -18.83 11.26 -5.48
C ALA A 42 -19.15 9.76 -5.61
N SER A 43 -20.32 9.42 -6.17
CA SER A 43 -20.69 8.02 -6.47
C SER A 43 -19.69 7.35 -7.42
N ARG A 44 -19.36 8.00 -8.54
CA ARG A 44 -18.44 7.45 -9.54
C ARG A 44 -17.02 7.34 -8.98
N ARG A 45 -16.59 8.29 -8.16
CA ARG A 45 -15.29 8.26 -7.48
C ARG A 45 -15.21 7.06 -6.53
N LEU A 46 -16.26 6.84 -5.73
CA LEU A 46 -16.32 5.71 -4.79
C LEU A 46 -16.28 4.36 -5.52
N GLU A 47 -17.02 4.21 -6.63
CA GLU A 47 -16.98 3.00 -7.47
C GLU A 47 -15.56 2.72 -8.00
N VAL A 48 -14.88 3.74 -8.52
CA VAL A 48 -13.52 3.61 -9.04
C VAL A 48 -12.55 3.22 -7.93
N ILE A 49 -12.67 3.82 -6.75
CA ILE A 49 -11.83 3.51 -5.58
C ILE A 49 -12.01 2.05 -5.17
N TYR A 50 -13.25 1.58 -5.03
CA TYR A 50 -13.49 0.18 -4.66
C TYR A 50 -13.02 -0.81 -5.72
N ALA A 51 -13.19 -0.50 -7.00
CA ALA A 51 -12.66 -1.34 -8.08
C ALA A 51 -11.13 -1.43 -8.05
N LEU A 52 -10.44 -0.32 -7.79
CA LEU A 52 -8.98 -0.28 -7.69
C LEU A 52 -8.47 -0.97 -6.42
N ALA A 53 -9.15 -0.77 -5.28
CA ALA A 53 -8.83 -1.42 -4.02
C ALA A 53 -8.96 -2.94 -4.14
N GLY A 54 -10.02 -3.44 -4.78
CA GLY A 54 -10.21 -4.88 -5.03
C GLY A 54 -9.07 -5.49 -5.84
N ARG A 55 -8.62 -4.82 -6.91
CA ARG A 55 -7.46 -5.27 -7.71
C ARG A 55 -6.16 -5.25 -6.91
N THR A 56 -5.94 -4.18 -6.15
CA THR A 56 -4.73 -4.00 -5.32
C THR A 56 -4.66 -5.07 -4.23
N TRP A 57 -5.79 -5.39 -3.60
CA TRP A 57 -5.89 -6.48 -2.63
C TRP A 57 -5.56 -7.83 -3.25
N ALA A 58 -6.08 -8.13 -4.44
CA ALA A 58 -5.76 -9.36 -5.14
C ALA A 58 -4.25 -9.50 -5.43
N GLU A 59 -3.60 -8.42 -5.90
CA GLU A 59 -2.15 -8.41 -6.14
C GLU A 59 -1.35 -8.65 -4.85
N ILE A 60 -1.75 -8.04 -3.73
CA ILE A 60 -1.12 -8.29 -2.41
C ILE A 60 -1.22 -9.77 -2.04
N GLN A 61 -2.41 -10.36 -2.15
CA GLN A 61 -2.61 -11.76 -1.77
C GLN A 61 -1.81 -12.71 -2.66
N GLU A 62 -1.69 -12.42 -3.96
CA GLU A 62 -0.83 -13.16 -4.87
C GLU A 62 0.65 -13.05 -4.49
N LEU A 63 1.14 -11.84 -4.20
CA LEU A 63 2.53 -11.62 -3.79
C LEU A 63 2.87 -12.31 -2.46
N ARG A 64 1.91 -12.34 -1.52
CA ARG A 64 2.05 -13.07 -0.25
C ARG A 64 2.10 -14.58 -0.46
N ALA A 65 1.25 -15.12 -1.35
CA ALA A 65 1.26 -16.55 -1.69
C ALA A 65 2.56 -16.98 -2.38
N ARG A 66 3.18 -16.09 -3.18
CA ARG A 66 4.49 -16.29 -3.83
C ARG A 66 5.68 -16.24 -2.86
N GLN A 67 5.47 -15.97 -1.56
CA GLN A 67 6.49 -16.12 -0.52
C GLN A 67 6.24 -17.36 0.37
N PRO A 68 6.38 -18.60 -0.14
CA PRO A 68 6.36 -19.78 0.71
C PRO A 68 7.71 -19.89 1.45
N GLY A 69 7.81 -19.33 2.67
CA GLY A 69 8.96 -19.65 3.51
C GLY A 69 9.38 -18.71 4.63
N ARG A 70 8.73 -17.55 4.87
CA ARG A 70 9.20 -16.68 5.98
C ARG A 70 8.18 -15.69 6.54
N TYR A 71 6.94 -16.10 6.75
CA TYR A 71 6.05 -15.39 7.67
C TYR A 71 6.41 -15.72 9.13
N ALA A 72 7.65 -15.40 9.52
CA ALA A 72 7.97 -15.01 10.88
C ALA A 72 8.15 -13.49 10.82
N GLY A 73 7.20 -12.77 11.40
CA GLY A 73 6.95 -11.35 11.14
C GLY A 73 8.20 -10.48 11.06
N ILE A 74 8.51 -9.98 9.86
CA ILE A 74 9.37 -8.81 9.72
C ILE A 74 8.43 -7.61 9.81
N ARG A 75 8.17 -7.17 11.04
CA ARG A 75 7.62 -5.85 11.32
C ARG A 75 8.55 -4.85 10.64
N TYR A 76 8.04 -4.08 9.68
CA TYR A 76 8.81 -3.03 9.01
C TYR A 76 9.37 -2.07 10.07
N ASP A 77 10.67 -2.17 10.35
CA ASP A 77 11.34 -1.28 11.29
C ASP A 77 11.81 -0.01 10.56
N ARG A 78 10.99 1.03 10.69
CA ARG A 78 11.24 2.37 10.15
C ARG A 78 12.61 2.94 10.59
N ARG A 79 13.17 2.50 11.73
CA ARG A 79 14.48 2.98 12.20
C ARG A 79 15.64 2.36 11.42
N ALA A 80 15.52 1.11 10.97
CA ALA A 80 16.56 0.45 10.19
C ALA A 80 16.72 1.10 8.80
N ASP A 81 15.60 1.45 8.16
CA ASP A 81 15.58 2.06 6.82
C ASP A 81 16.13 3.51 6.82
N ALA A 82 15.80 4.28 7.86
CA ALA A 82 16.34 5.63 8.06
C ALA A 82 17.84 5.65 8.38
N SER A 83 18.37 4.56 8.92
CA SER A 83 19.81 4.40 9.24
C SER A 83 20.59 4.03 7.98
N ALA A 84 20.08 3.11 7.18
CA ALA A 84 20.65 2.73 5.88
C ALA A 84 20.70 3.93 4.91
N SER A 85 19.66 4.76 4.92
CA SER A 85 19.59 5.98 4.11
C SER A 85 20.60 7.05 4.51
N ARG A 86 20.99 7.11 5.79
CA ARG A 86 22.05 8.02 6.29
C ARG A 86 23.44 7.50 5.99
N ALA A 87 23.68 6.21 6.22
CA ALA A 87 24.97 5.57 5.91
C ALA A 87 25.32 5.69 4.41
N ARG A 88 24.33 5.53 3.53
CA ARG A 88 24.52 5.68 2.08
C ARG A 88 24.85 7.12 1.66
N ARG A 89 24.38 8.11 2.43
CA ARG A 89 24.64 9.53 2.17
C ARG A 89 26.03 9.96 2.64
N GLN A 90 26.59 9.28 3.64
CA GLN A 90 27.96 9.50 4.12
C GLN A 90 29.02 8.82 3.25
N ALA A 91 28.68 7.72 2.57
CA ALA A 91 29.61 7.02 1.68
C ALA A 91 29.75 7.65 0.28
N LEU A 92 28.89 8.61 -0.07
CA LEU A 92 28.89 9.33 -1.35
C LEU A 92 29.29 10.81 -1.19
N GLY A 93 29.74 11.20 0.01
CA GLY A 93 30.31 12.51 0.31
C GLY A 93 31.82 12.45 0.37
#